data_AF-U7D760-F1
#
_entry.id   AF-U7D760-F1
#
_cell.length_a   1.000
_cell.length_b   1.000
_cell.length_c   1.000
_cell.angle_alpha   90.00
_cell.angle_beta   90.00
_cell.angle_gamma   90.00
#
_symmetry.space_group_name_H-M   'P 1'
#
loop_
_entity.id
_entity.type
_entity.pdbx_description
1 polymer ?
#
loop_
_entity_poly.entity_id
_entity_poly.type
_entity_poly.pdbx_seq_one_letter_code
_entity_poly.pdbx_strand_id
1 'polypeptide(L)'
;MKQYSLSHILSQTRSSLQGRWGQSALATAIYLMLISLHDSLLTPGMSLLLDWILAGPLLFGLSLFFLRGMRGTHGKMSDLFAGFTRFHRVFFTYLLMTMYTLLWSLLLIVPGLIAVYAYSMAYFVLIDAPHLSPSEVLRESRRIMVGQKFRLFLLQFRVIVRAALLGGVWFTLLFLARYYVAPQVPQEGLFLSGGFLFLLWLIPYSMSATACFYTTIMEGADGYGQSHGEDPLDESVLEYTL
;
A
#
# COMPACT_ATOMS: atom_id res chain seq x y z
N MET A 1 -8.20 16.80 19.04
CA MET A 1 -7.60 15.85 18.07
C MET A 1 -6.42 16.53 17.38
N LYS A 2 -5.18 16.07 17.61
CA LYS A 2 -4.01 16.58 16.86
C LYS A 2 -4.13 16.10 15.41
N GLN A 3 -4.54 16.99 14.51
CA GLN A 3 -4.56 16.69 13.07
C GLN A 3 -3.27 17.19 12.44
N TYR A 4 -2.37 16.26 12.09
CA TYR A 4 -1.13 16.62 11.41
C TYR A 4 -1.40 17.11 9.98
N SER A 5 -0.61 18.09 9.52
CA SER A 5 -0.72 18.59 8.16
C SER A 5 -0.28 17.53 7.14
N LEU A 6 -0.85 17.58 5.93
CA LEU A 6 -0.45 16.65 4.86
C LEU A 6 1.04 16.79 4.49
N SER A 7 1.60 17.99 4.64
CA SER A 7 3.04 18.21 4.45
C SER A 7 3.88 17.48 5.50
N HIS A 8 3.43 17.42 6.75
CA HIS A 8 4.10 16.66 7.81
C HIS A 8 4.13 15.15 7.50
N ILE A 9 3.02 14.59 7.02
CA ILE A 9 2.96 13.18 6.61
C ILE A 9 3.94 12.91 5.46
N LEU A 10 3.97 13.79 4.45
CA LEU A 10 4.89 13.65 3.32
C LEU A 10 6.36 13.85 3.72
N SER A 11 6.66 14.70 4.71
CA SER A 11 8.02 14.86 5.22
C SER A 11 8.47 13.63 6.00
N GLN A 12 7.62 13.09 6.89
CA GLN A 12 7.91 11.85 7.61
C GLN A 12 8.09 10.67 6.65
N THR A 13 7.22 10.56 5.63
CA THR A 13 7.34 9.55 4.56
C THR A 13 8.68 9.64 3.83
N ARG A 14 9.14 10.87 3.55
CA ARG A 14 10.45 11.07 2.90
C ARG A 14 11.59 10.62 3.83
N SER A 15 11.52 10.97 5.10
CA SER A 15 12.53 10.59 6.10
C SER A 15 12.57 9.09 6.35
N SER A 16 11.42 8.40 6.37
CA SER A 16 11.38 6.94 6.55
C SER A 16 11.97 6.17 5.37
N LEU A 17 11.92 6.75 4.17
CA LEU A 17 12.54 6.19 2.97
C LEU A 17 14.02 6.58 2.82
N GLN A 18 14.50 7.66 3.44
CA GLN A 18 15.92 8.04 3.41
C GLN A 18 16.78 6.91 3.99
N GLY A 19 17.77 6.46 3.21
CA GLY A 19 18.63 5.32 3.56
C GLY A 19 18.01 3.93 3.30
N ARG A 20 16.71 3.83 3.01
CA ARG A 20 15.99 2.55 2.83
C ARG A 20 15.37 2.36 1.45
N TRP A 21 15.46 3.37 0.59
CA TRP A 21 14.93 3.35 -0.78
C TRP A 21 15.28 2.08 -1.56
N GLY A 22 16.52 1.59 -1.47
CA GLY A 22 16.93 0.38 -2.18
C GLY A 22 16.12 -0.86 -1.77
N GLN A 23 15.88 -1.05 -0.46
CA GLN A 23 15.07 -2.15 0.03
C GLN A 23 13.60 -1.99 -0.36
N SER A 24 13.05 -0.78 -0.26
CA SER A 24 11.66 -0.51 -0.64
C SER A 24 11.42 -0.70 -2.14
N ALA A 25 12.34 -0.24 -2.98
CA ALA A 25 12.28 -0.46 -4.43
C ALA A 25 12.43 -1.95 -4.77
N LEU A 26 13.31 -2.67 -4.10
CA LEU A 26 13.45 -4.12 -4.27
C LEU A 26 12.17 -4.87 -3.88
N ALA A 27 11.58 -4.54 -2.74
CA ALA A 27 10.33 -5.16 -2.29
C ALA A 27 9.18 -4.91 -3.30
N THR A 28 9.08 -3.69 -3.81
CA THR A 28 8.13 -3.35 -4.89
C THR A 28 8.46 -4.07 -6.19
N ALA A 29 9.73 -4.19 -6.58
CA ALA A 29 10.12 -4.91 -7.80
C ALA A 29 9.73 -6.38 -7.73
N ILE A 30 9.95 -7.03 -6.57
CA ILE A 30 9.51 -8.41 -6.34
C ILE A 30 7.98 -8.50 -6.42
N TYR A 31 7.26 -7.60 -5.77
CA TYR A 31 5.79 -7.54 -5.83
C TYR A 31 5.29 -7.39 -7.28
N LEU A 32 5.86 -6.45 -8.05
CA LEU A 32 5.50 -6.23 -9.45
C LEU A 32 5.84 -7.45 -10.31
N MET A 33 7.01 -8.05 -10.11
CA MET A 33 7.40 -9.26 -10.82
C MET A 33 6.43 -10.41 -10.56
N LEU A 34 6.00 -10.62 -9.31
CA LEU A 34 5.05 -11.69 -8.96
C LEU A 34 3.68 -11.48 -9.62
N ILE A 35 3.23 -10.23 -9.73
CA ILE A 35 1.96 -9.91 -10.40
C ILE A 35 2.11 -10.00 -11.92
N SER A 36 3.20 -9.50 -12.52
CA SER A 36 3.38 -9.53 -13.97
C SER A 36 3.73 -10.92 -14.53
N LEU A 37 4.37 -11.79 -13.74
CA LEU A 37 4.64 -13.19 -14.12
C LEU A 37 3.34 -13.95 -14.40
N HIS A 38 2.30 -13.64 -13.64
CA HIS A 38 0.98 -14.22 -13.79
C HIS A 38 0.39 -13.98 -15.19
N ASP A 39 0.40 -12.72 -15.65
CA ASP A 39 -0.16 -12.29 -16.93
C ASP A 39 0.52 -12.96 -18.15
N SER A 40 1.78 -13.37 -17.99
CA SER A 40 2.58 -13.95 -19.07
C SER A 40 2.49 -15.47 -19.17
N LEU A 41 2.13 -16.16 -18.09
CA LEU A 41 2.18 -17.62 -17.98
C LEU A 41 0.83 -18.32 -18.21
N LEU A 42 -0.30 -17.59 -18.13
CA LEU A 42 -1.63 -18.18 -18.10
C LEU A 42 -2.51 -17.69 -19.26
N THR A 43 -3.46 -18.53 -19.68
CA THR A 43 -4.48 -18.13 -20.66
C THR A 43 -5.41 -17.07 -20.05
N PRO A 44 -5.90 -16.09 -20.84
CA PRO A 44 -6.68 -14.94 -20.34
C PRO A 44 -7.93 -15.28 -19.50
N GLY A 45 -8.44 -16.52 -19.58
CA GLY A 45 -9.55 -16.99 -18.75
C GLY A 45 -9.13 -17.59 -17.40
N MET A 46 -7.96 -18.23 -17.33
CA MET A 46 -7.39 -18.78 -16.09
C MET A 46 -6.69 -17.70 -15.25
N SER A 47 -6.28 -16.59 -15.89
CA SER A 47 -5.59 -15.50 -15.21
C SER A 47 -6.45 -14.83 -14.13
N LEU A 48 -7.68 -14.43 -14.50
CA LEU A 48 -8.57 -13.65 -13.64
C LEU A 48 -8.82 -14.24 -12.24
N LEU A 49 -8.94 -15.57 -12.12
CA LEU A 49 -9.20 -16.21 -10.82
C LEU A 49 -7.95 -16.22 -9.94
N LEU A 50 -6.78 -16.44 -10.54
CA LEU A 50 -5.53 -16.46 -9.78
C LEU A 50 -5.14 -15.04 -9.34
N ASP A 51 -5.41 -14.02 -10.15
CA ASP A 51 -5.22 -12.61 -9.79
C ASP A 51 -5.92 -12.28 -8.48
N TRP A 52 -7.19 -12.67 -8.35
CA TRP A 52 -7.96 -12.41 -7.14
C TRP A 52 -7.43 -13.15 -5.92
N ILE A 53 -6.88 -14.35 -6.12
CA ILE A 53 -6.29 -15.18 -5.06
C ILE A 53 -4.93 -14.63 -4.62
N LEU A 54 -4.11 -14.14 -5.55
CA LEU A 54 -2.74 -13.69 -5.27
C LEU A 54 -2.68 -12.23 -4.85
N ALA A 55 -3.50 -11.36 -5.45
CA ALA A 55 -3.43 -9.91 -5.23
C ALA A 55 -3.68 -9.53 -3.77
N GLY A 56 -4.69 -10.12 -3.12
CA GLY A 56 -5.01 -9.83 -1.72
C GLY A 56 -3.84 -10.12 -0.75
N PRO A 57 -3.35 -11.37 -0.69
CA PRO A 57 -2.19 -11.75 0.12
C PRO A 57 -0.92 -10.96 -0.17
N LEU A 58 -0.59 -10.72 -1.45
CA LEU A 58 0.60 -9.96 -1.84
C LEU A 58 0.50 -8.49 -1.42
N LEU A 59 -0.67 -7.86 -1.63
CA LEU A 59 -0.90 -6.48 -1.23
C LEU A 59 -0.89 -6.33 0.29
N PHE A 60 -1.40 -7.32 1.03
CA PHE A 60 -1.27 -7.38 2.49
C PHE A 60 0.20 -7.47 2.92
N GLY A 61 0.99 -8.35 2.30
CA GLY A 61 2.41 -8.49 2.60
C GLY A 61 3.21 -7.21 2.31
N LEU A 62 2.90 -6.54 1.18
CA LEU A 62 3.46 -5.24 0.85
C LEU A 62 3.07 -4.18 1.89
N SER A 63 1.81 -4.16 2.31
CA SER A 63 1.30 -3.25 3.35
C SER A 63 2.04 -3.47 4.68
N LEU A 64 2.29 -4.72 5.06
CA LEU A 64 3.05 -5.09 6.26
C LEU A 64 4.50 -4.60 6.19
N PHE A 65 5.16 -4.81 5.05
CA PHE A 65 6.53 -4.35 4.83
C PHE A 65 6.66 -2.83 5.03
N PHE A 66 5.77 -2.04 4.43
CA PHE A 66 5.81 -0.58 4.54
C PHE A 66 5.36 -0.07 5.91
N LEU A 67 4.38 -0.71 6.56
CA LEU A 67 3.96 -0.35 7.91
C LEU A 67 5.09 -0.57 8.93
N ARG A 68 5.78 -1.72 8.85
CA ARG A 68 6.99 -1.97 9.64
C ARG A 68 8.04 -0.90 9.43
N GLY A 69 8.24 -0.53 8.15
CA GLY A 69 9.17 0.52 7.79
C GLY A 69 8.86 1.87 8.44
N MET A 70 7.59 2.26 8.48
CA MET A 70 7.16 3.47 9.16
C MET A 70 7.34 3.42 10.68
N ARG A 71 7.21 2.24 11.29
CA ARG A 71 7.39 2.01 12.73
C ARG A 71 8.84 1.89 13.18
N GLY A 72 9.81 2.18 12.31
CA GLY A 72 11.23 2.03 12.62
C GLY A 72 11.74 0.59 12.65
N THR A 73 10.87 -0.40 12.38
CA THR A 73 11.29 -1.79 12.23
C THR A 73 11.72 -2.08 10.79
N HIS A 74 12.75 -2.89 10.61
CA HIS A 74 13.19 -3.29 9.27
C HIS A 74 12.15 -4.25 8.67
N GLY A 75 11.43 -3.80 7.63
CA GLY A 75 10.61 -4.67 6.80
C GLY A 75 11.50 -5.73 6.16
N LYS A 76 11.11 -7.00 6.28
CA LYS A 76 11.84 -8.14 5.73
C LYS A 76 11.23 -8.53 4.38
N MET A 77 12.03 -9.03 3.44
CA MET A 77 11.48 -9.50 2.15
C MET A 77 10.50 -10.66 2.33
N SER A 78 10.64 -11.45 3.39
CA SER A 78 9.67 -12.47 3.80
C SER A 78 8.28 -11.91 4.11
N ASP A 79 8.17 -10.62 4.46
CA ASP A 79 6.89 -9.98 4.80
C ASP A 79 5.96 -9.90 3.60
N LEU A 80 6.52 -9.84 2.38
CA LEU A 80 5.75 -9.88 1.12
C LEU A 80 4.90 -11.15 1.02
N PHE A 81 5.34 -12.24 1.64
CA PHE A 81 4.65 -13.53 1.64
C PHE A 81 3.83 -13.77 2.92
N ALA A 82 3.83 -12.84 3.87
CA ALA A 82 3.10 -13.00 5.13
C ALA A 82 1.59 -13.16 4.92
N GLY A 83 1.03 -12.56 3.87
CA GLY A 83 -0.37 -12.73 3.51
C GLY A 83 -0.76 -14.18 3.21
N PHE A 84 0.17 -15.00 2.71
CA PHE A 84 -0.09 -16.42 2.45
C PHE A 84 -0.08 -17.26 3.73
N THR A 85 0.66 -16.87 4.77
CA THR A 85 0.61 -17.57 6.06
C THR A 85 -0.75 -17.41 6.75
N ARG A 86 -1.39 -16.25 6.55
CA ARG A 86 -2.73 -15.92 7.07
C ARG A 86 -3.76 -15.86 5.96
N PHE A 87 -3.62 -16.73 4.96
CA PHE A 87 -4.35 -16.68 3.70
C PHE A 87 -5.86 -16.53 3.89
N HIS A 88 -6.49 -17.40 4.71
CA HIS A 88 -7.93 -17.38 4.94
C HIS A 88 -8.44 -16.00 5.38
N ARG A 89 -7.88 -15.39 6.43
CA ARG A 89 -8.32 -14.07 6.91
C ARG A 89 -8.08 -12.97 5.89
N VAL A 90 -6.91 -12.96 5.27
CA VAL A 90 -6.54 -11.92 4.29
C VAL A 90 -7.42 -12.02 3.06
N PHE A 91 -7.62 -13.23 2.53
CA PHE A 91 -8.46 -13.51 1.38
C PHE A 91 -9.92 -13.12 1.63
N PHE A 92 -10.52 -13.55 2.76
CA PHE A 92 -11.90 -13.16 3.06
C PHE A 92 -12.05 -11.66 3.30
N THR A 93 -11.05 -10.99 3.88
CA THR A 93 -11.06 -9.52 4.02
C THR A 93 -11.03 -8.83 2.66
N TYR A 94 -10.15 -9.28 1.76
CA TYR A 94 -10.07 -8.77 0.39
C TYR A 94 -11.35 -9.02 -0.40
N LEU A 95 -11.88 -10.25 -0.34
CA LEU A 95 -13.13 -10.64 -1.00
C LEU A 95 -14.29 -9.76 -0.53
N LEU A 96 -14.44 -9.60 0.78
CA LEU A 96 -15.52 -8.82 1.36
C LEU A 96 -15.39 -7.33 1.04
N MET A 97 -14.16 -6.79 1.08
CA MET A 97 -13.86 -5.41 0.68
C MET A 97 -14.24 -5.16 -0.78
N THR A 98 -13.85 -6.08 -1.67
CA THR A 98 -14.12 -5.95 -3.10
C THR A 98 -15.60 -6.11 -3.41
N MET A 99 -16.30 -7.07 -2.79
CA MET A 99 -17.75 -7.21 -2.93
C MET A 99 -18.50 -5.94 -2.51
N TYR A 100 -18.19 -5.37 -1.33
CA TYR A 100 -18.85 -4.15 -0.91
C TYR A 100 -18.53 -2.98 -1.83
N THR A 101 -17.27 -2.82 -2.22
CA THR A 101 -16.86 -1.76 -3.15
C THR A 101 -17.58 -1.87 -4.48
N LEU A 102 -17.66 -3.08 -5.05
CA LEU A 102 -18.34 -3.36 -6.31
C LEU A 102 -19.84 -3.08 -6.22
N LEU A 103 -20.49 -3.54 -5.14
CA LEU A 103 -21.92 -3.31 -4.93
C LEU A 103 -22.26 -1.81 -4.88
N TRP A 104 -21.45 -1.02 -4.16
CA TRP A 104 -21.62 0.42 -4.10
C TRP A 104 -21.32 1.09 -5.44
N SER A 105 -20.28 0.66 -6.15
CA SER A 105 -19.93 1.23 -7.46
C SER A 105 -20.95 0.90 -8.56
N LEU A 106 -21.59 -0.27 -8.49
CA LEU A 106 -22.61 -0.70 -9.44
C LEU A 106 -23.90 0.10 -9.25
N LEU A 107 -24.22 0.44 -8.00
CA LEU A 107 -25.38 1.27 -7.69
C LEU A 107 -25.15 2.71 -8.16
N LEU A 108 -24.02 3.31 -7.80
CA LEU A 108 -23.63 4.68 -8.19
C LEU A 108 -22.11 4.86 -8.09
N ILE A 109 -21.51 5.66 -8.98
CA ILE A 109 -20.06 5.91 -9.00
C ILE A 109 -19.56 6.60 -7.71
N VAL A 110 -20.29 7.61 -7.22
CA VAL A 110 -19.89 8.41 -6.04
C VAL A 110 -19.78 7.58 -4.75
N PRO A 111 -20.78 6.77 -4.34
CA PRO A 111 -20.64 5.95 -3.14
C PRO A 111 -19.62 4.83 -3.30
N GLY A 112 -19.38 4.31 -4.52
CA GLY A 112 -18.28 3.39 -4.80
C GLY A 112 -16.93 3.99 -4.41
N LEU A 113 -16.66 5.24 -4.82
CA LEU A 113 -15.42 5.92 -4.46
C LEU A 113 -15.30 6.13 -2.94
N ILE A 114 -16.39 6.53 -2.27
CA ILE A 114 -16.42 6.68 -0.81
C ILE A 114 -16.13 5.34 -0.10
N ALA A 115 -16.59 4.22 -0.65
CA ALA A 115 -16.32 2.88 -0.13
C ALA A 115 -14.84 2.49 -0.27
N VAL A 116 -14.21 2.77 -1.42
CA VAL A 116 -12.76 2.56 -1.63
C VAL A 116 -11.96 3.28 -0.54
N TYR A 117 -12.24 4.57 -0.30
CA TYR A 117 -11.55 5.33 0.74
C TYR A 117 -11.89 4.82 2.16
N ALA A 118 -13.11 4.38 2.42
CA ALA A 118 -13.50 3.84 3.72
C ALA A 118 -12.73 2.56 4.10
N TYR A 119 -12.40 1.72 3.11
CA TYR A 119 -11.73 0.42 3.32
C TYR A 119 -10.23 0.45 3.03
N SER A 120 -9.68 1.60 2.61
CA SER A 120 -8.25 1.79 2.31
C SER A 120 -7.30 1.43 3.46
N MET A 121 -7.78 1.40 4.71
CA MET A 121 -6.99 1.05 5.90
C MET A 121 -7.17 -0.40 6.36
N ALA A 122 -8.00 -1.20 5.68
CA ALA A 122 -8.36 -2.54 6.13
C ALA A 122 -7.16 -3.47 6.34
N TYR A 123 -6.17 -3.44 5.44
CA TYR A 123 -4.97 -4.26 5.60
C TYR A 123 -4.11 -3.84 6.79
N PHE A 124 -3.96 -2.54 7.03
CA PHE A 124 -3.22 -2.04 8.19
C PHE A 124 -3.91 -2.42 9.50
N VAL A 125 -5.24 -2.28 9.56
CA VAL A 125 -6.05 -2.74 10.70
C VAL A 125 -5.90 -4.26 10.91
N LEU A 126 -5.91 -5.07 9.85
CA LEU A 126 -5.72 -6.51 9.96
C LEU A 126 -4.31 -6.89 10.43
N ILE A 127 -3.29 -6.08 10.11
CA ILE A 127 -1.92 -6.26 10.63
C ILE A 127 -1.89 -6.01 12.15
N ASP A 128 -2.52 -4.93 12.61
CA ASP A 128 -2.51 -4.52 14.02
C ASP A 128 -3.43 -5.37 14.89
N ALA A 129 -4.59 -5.77 14.38
CA ALA A 129 -5.61 -6.54 15.08
C ALA A 129 -5.93 -7.85 14.33
N PRO A 130 -5.00 -8.82 14.29
CA PRO A 130 -5.15 -10.04 13.49
C PRO A 130 -6.23 -11.00 14.01
N HIS A 131 -6.67 -10.80 15.25
CA HIS A 131 -7.73 -11.59 15.88
C HIS A 131 -9.12 -11.24 15.33
N LEU A 132 -9.31 -10.03 14.79
CA LEU A 132 -10.58 -9.58 14.23
C LEU A 132 -11.02 -10.44 13.04
N SER A 133 -12.33 -10.62 12.92
CA SER A 133 -12.95 -11.21 11.73
C SER A 133 -12.89 -10.23 10.55
N PRO A 134 -12.96 -10.72 9.30
CA PRO A 134 -12.95 -9.87 8.10
C PRO A 134 -13.97 -8.72 8.13
N SER A 135 -15.17 -8.96 8.66
CA SER A 135 -16.22 -7.94 8.75
C SER A 135 -15.93 -6.89 9.83
N GLU A 136 -15.31 -7.29 10.94
CA GLU A 136 -14.85 -6.38 12.00
C GLU A 136 -13.69 -5.51 11.50
N VAL A 137 -12.75 -6.07 10.74
CA VAL A 137 -11.67 -5.32 10.11
C VAL A 137 -12.21 -4.20 9.21
N LEU A 138 -13.19 -4.50 8.36
CA LEU A 138 -13.79 -3.48 7.48
C LEU A 138 -14.58 -2.43 8.25
N ARG A 139 -15.25 -2.84 9.34
CA ARG A 139 -15.98 -1.93 10.23
C ARG A 139 -15.04 -0.97 10.93
N GLU A 140 -13.91 -1.47 11.42
CA GLU A 140 -12.91 -0.66 12.09
C GLU A 140 -12.21 0.27 11.10
N SER A 141 -11.81 -0.21 9.92
CA SER A 141 -11.30 0.65 8.84
C SER A 141 -12.28 1.79 8.51
N ARG A 142 -13.58 1.47 8.38
CA ARG A 142 -14.61 2.48 8.12
C ARG A 142 -14.72 3.50 9.25
N ARG A 143 -14.65 3.05 10.51
CA ARG A 143 -14.73 3.88 11.72
C ARG A 143 -13.56 4.87 11.78
N ILE A 144 -12.32 4.40 11.67
CA ILE A 144 -11.13 5.29 11.73
C ILE A 144 -11.05 6.24 10.52
N MET A 145 -11.71 5.90 9.41
CA MET A 145 -11.77 6.74 8.22
C MET A 145 -12.88 7.80 8.23
N VAL A 146 -13.75 7.86 9.25
CA VAL A 146 -14.77 8.92 9.37
C VAL A 146 -14.08 10.28 9.51
N GLY A 147 -14.42 11.23 8.63
CA GLY A 147 -13.77 12.54 8.56
C GLY A 147 -12.35 12.54 7.95
N GLN A 148 -11.78 11.38 7.62
CA GLN A 148 -10.42 11.25 7.08
C GLN A 148 -10.36 10.91 5.59
N LYS A 149 -11.49 10.47 5.00
CA LYS A 149 -11.57 10.06 3.58
C LYS A 149 -11.03 11.11 2.62
N PHE A 150 -11.48 12.36 2.78
CA PHE A 150 -11.03 13.47 1.94
C PHE A 150 -9.57 13.85 2.19
N ARG A 151 -9.07 13.67 3.42
CA ARG A 151 -7.64 13.88 3.71
C ARG A 151 -6.78 12.84 3.01
N LEU A 152 -7.20 11.57 2.96
CA LEU A 152 -6.51 10.54 2.18
C LEU A 152 -6.57 10.82 0.68
N PHE A 153 -7.72 11.25 0.16
CA PHE A 153 -7.85 11.69 -1.23
C PHE A 153 -6.85 12.80 -1.57
N LEU A 154 -6.78 13.85 -0.74
CA LEU A 154 -5.82 14.94 -0.94
C LEU A 154 -4.37 14.47 -0.82
N LEU A 155 -4.07 13.55 0.10
CA LEU A 155 -2.73 12.96 0.21
C LEU A 155 -2.35 12.24 -1.09
N GLN A 156 -3.20 11.34 -1.56
CA GLN A 156 -2.98 10.59 -2.81
C GLN A 156 -2.88 11.53 -4.01
N PHE A 157 -3.75 12.54 -4.09
CA PHE A 157 -3.71 13.56 -5.14
C PHE A 157 -2.37 14.30 -5.15
N ARG A 158 -1.84 14.70 -3.98
CA ARG A 158 -0.52 15.35 -3.89
C ARG A 158 0.62 14.43 -4.33
N VAL A 159 0.53 13.14 -3.99
CA VAL A 159 1.50 12.13 -4.45
C VAL A 159 1.45 11.99 -5.97
N ILE A 160 0.25 11.85 -6.53
CA ILE A 160 0.03 11.68 -7.97
C ILE A 160 0.46 12.93 -8.75
N VAL A 161 0.10 14.14 -8.31
CA VAL A 161 0.53 15.37 -8.98
C VAL A 161 2.05 15.48 -8.98
N ARG A 162 2.71 15.23 -7.84
CA ARG A 162 4.18 15.21 -7.78
C ARG A 162 4.77 14.16 -8.72
N ALA A 163 4.15 12.99 -8.78
CA ALA A 163 4.57 11.90 -9.66
C ALA A 163 4.39 12.27 -11.13
N ALA A 164 3.26 12.87 -11.51
CA ALA A 164 2.98 13.30 -12.87
C ALA A 164 3.95 14.41 -13.34
N LEU A 165 4.32 15.34 -12.46
CA LEU A 165 5.31 16.37 -12.78
C LEU A 165 6.71 15.77 -13.02
N LEU A 166 7.19 14.91 -12.12
CA LEU A 166 8.50 14.27 -12.26
C LEU A 166 8.55 13.26 -13.41
N GLY A 167 7.50 12.44 -13.51
CA GLY A 167 7.33 11.46 -14.56
C GLY A 167 7.17 12.11 -15.92
N GLY A 168 6.40 13.19 -16.03
CA GLY A 168 6.20 13.92 -17.29
C GLY A 168 7.50 14.48 -17.86
N VAL A 169 8.34 15.09 -17.02
CA VAL A 169 9.69 15.55 -17.44
C VAL A 169 10.52 14.37 -17.91
N TRP A 170 10.52 13.28 -17.15
CA TRP A 170 11.33 12.10 -17.46
C TRP A 170 10.87 11.38 -18.75
N PHE A 171 9.56 11.21 -18.96
CA PHE A 171 8.99 10.68 -20.20
C PHE A 171 9.27 11.59 -21.39
N THR A 172 9.21 12.91 -21.22
CA THR A 172 9.54 13.87 -22.28
C THR A 172 11.02 13.77 -22.67
N LEU A 173 11.92 13.67 -21.70
CA LEU A 173 13.36 13.48 -21.96
C LEU A 173 13.63 12.16 -22.67
N LEU A 174 12.99 11.07 -22.25
CA LEU A 174 13.10 9.78 -22.92
C LEU A 174 12.61 9.86 -24.38
N PHE A 175 11.46 10.51 -24.61
CA PHE A 175 10.93 10.70 -25.96
C PHE A 175 11.89 11.49 -26.85
N LEU A 176 12.48 12.58 -26.34
CA LEU A 176 13.48 13.37 -27.08
C LEU A 176 14.76 12.58 -27.33
N ALA A 177 15.28 11.86 -26.33
CA ALA A 177 16.46 11.02 -26.48
C ALA A 177 16.25 9.95 -27.56
N ARG A 178 15.07 9.32 -27.58
CA ARG A 178 14.67 8.42 -28.65
C ARG A 178 14.70 9.11 -30.01
N TYR A 179 14.06 10.28 -30.12
CA TYR A 179 13.92 11.00 -31.38
C TYR A 179 15.27 11.38 -32.00
N TYR A 180 16.22 11.87 -31.19
CA TYR A 180 17.51 12.38 -31.68
C TYR A 180 18.65 11.35 -31.69
N VAL A 181 18.70 10.43 -30.73
CA VAL A 181 19.86 9.54 -30.52
C VAL A 181 19.62 8.13 -31.05
N ALA A 182 18.42 7.59 -30.85
CA ALA A 182 18.11 6.19 -31.14
C ALA A 182 16.72 6.02 -31.79
N PRO A 183 16.51 6.60 -32.99
CA PRO A 183 15.23 6.54 -33.69
C PRO A 183 14.81 5.12 -34.09
N GLN A 184 15.73 4.16 -34.08
CA GLN A 184 15.48 2.74 -34.32
C GLN A 184 14.87 1.98 -33.12
N VAL A 185 14.96 2.51 -31.89
CA VAL A 185 14.47 1.80 -30.69
C VAL A 185 12.94 1.82 -30.64
N PRO A 186 12.22 0.69 -30.57
CA PRO A 186 10.77 0.70 -30.50
C PRO A 186 10.24 1.58 -29.35
N GLN A 187 9.26 2.43 -29.65
CA GLN A 187 8.67 3.34 -28.66
C GLN A 187 8.07 2.59 -27.46
N GLU A 188 7.54 1.39 -27.70
CA GLU A 188 6.97 0.52 -26.68
C GLU A 188 8.02 0.09 -25.64
N GLY A 189 9.21 -0.34 -26.07
CA GLY A 189 10.27 -0.77 -25.15
C GLY A 189 10.76 0.37 -24.24
N LEU A 190 10.77 1.59 -24.76
CA LEU A 190 11.11 2.79 -23.99
C LEU A 190 10.04 3.12 -22.95
N PHE A 191 8.76 2.99 -23.30
CA PHE A 191 7.67 3.21 -22.35
C PHE A 191 7.57 2.12 -21.30
N LEU A 192 7.88 0.86 -21.64
CA LEU A 192 7.86 -0.25 -20.70
C LEU A 192 8.96 -0.12 -19.65
N SER A 193 10.23 0.02 -20.10
CA SER A 193 11.36 0.26 -19.20
C SER A 193 11.20 1.57 -18.43
N GLY A 194 10.69 2.58 -19.14
CA GLY A 194 10.24 3.86 -18.65
C GLY A 194 9.32 3.74 -17.42
N GLY A 195 8.10 3.30 -17.72
CA GLY A 195 7.02 3.14 -16.75
C GLY A 195 7.39 2.22 -15.60
N PHE A 196 8.15 1.16 -15.85
CA PHE A 196 8.60 0.26 -14.79
C PHE A 196 9.44 0.99 -13.74
N LEU A 197 10.45 1.76 -14.15
CA LEU A 197 11.27 2.56 -13.22
C LEU A 197 10.43 3.61 -12.49
N PHE A 198 9.45 4.21 -13.17
CA PHE A 198 8.53 5.15 -12.56
C PHE A 198 7.65 4.49 -11.48
N LEU A 199 7.16 3.27 -11.72
CA LEU A 199 6.40 2.49 -10.74
C LEU A 199 7.26 2.10 -9.52
N LEU A 200 8.53 1.75 -9.74
CA LEU A 200 9.49 1.48 -8.67
C LEU A 200 9.77 2.70 -7.79
N TRP A 201 9.53 3.90 -8.28
CA TRP A 201 9.59 5.11 -7.47
C TRP A 201 8.23 5.43 -6.82
N LEU A 202 7.14 5.32 -7.57
CA LEU A 202 5.80 5.73 -7.15
C LEU A 202 5.20 4.83 -6.06
N ILE A 203 5.27 3.51 -6.25
CA ILE A 203 4.59 2.56 -5.35
C ILE A 203 5.20 2.60 -3.95
N PRO A 204 6.54 2.57 -3.76
CA PRO A 204 7.11 2.68 -2.43
C PRO A 204 6.73 3.96 -1.72
N TYR A 205 6.73 5.08 -2.45
CA TYR A 205 6.36 6.37 -1.88
C TYR A 205 4.89 6.42 -1.48
N SER A 206 4.00 5.92 -2.33
CA SER A 206 2.56 5.87 -2.08
C SER A 206 2.19 4.94 -0.92
N MET A 207 2.79 3.74 -0.87
CA MET A 207 2.57 2.78 0.21
C MET A 207 3.10 3.32 1.55
N SER A 208 4.30 3.90 1.56
CA SER A 208 4.86 4.53 2.77
C SER A 208 4.02 5.72 3.23
N ALA A 209 3.53 6.55 2.31
CA ALA A 209 2.65 7.67 2.65
C ALA A 209 1.32 7.22 3.26
N THR A 210 0.74 6.15 2.71
CA THR A 210 -0.51 5.57 3.22
C THR A 210 -0.29 4.90 4.59
N ALA A 211 0.83 4.20 4.78
CA ALA A 211 1.21 3.65 6.07
C ALA A 211 1.45 4.74 7.13
N CYS A 212 2.14 5.83 6.76
CA CYS A 212 2.33 7.00 7.63
C CYS A 212 1.01 7.67 7.98
N PHE A 213 0.09 7.76 7.01
CA PHE A 213 -1.26 8.29 7.25
C PHE A 213 -2.04 7.43 8.22
N TYR A 214 -1.95 6.10 8.09
CA TYR A 214 -2.55 5.15 9.03
C TYR A 214 -2.02 5.34 10.45
N THR A 215 -0.68 5.34 10.64
CA THR A 215 -0.10 5.53 11.98
C THR A 215 -0.50 6.87 12.59
N THR A 216 -0.57 7.93 11.77
CA THR A 216 -1.02 9.26 12.21
C THR A 216 -2.49 9.26 12.67
N ILE A 217 -3.37 8.51 11.99
CA ILE A 217 -4.77 8.38 12.42
C ILE A 217 -4.85 7.62 13.73
N MET A 218 -4.10 6.53 13.87
CA MET A 218 -4.08 5.73 15.09
C MET A 218 -3.55 6.56 16.26
N GLU A 219 -2.40 7.23 16.14
CA GLU A 219 -1.90 8.17 17.16
C GLU A 219 -2.91 9.26 17.55
N GLY A 220 -3.67 9.77 16.58
CA GLY A 220 -4.72 10.77 16.80
C GLY A 220 -5.99 10.21 17.43
N ALA A 221 -6.30 8.94 17.19
CA ALA A 221 -7.40 8.19 17.79
C ALA A 221 -7.02 7.69 19.21
N ASP A 222 -5.74 7.44 19.44
CA ASP A 222 -5.13 6.96 20.68
C ASP A 222 -4.94 8.06 21.75
N GLY A 223 -5.62 9.20 21.59
CA GLY A 223 -6.20 9.90 22.75
C GLY A 223 -7.20 9.03 23.54
N TYR A 224 -7.47 7.80 23.07
CA TYR A 224 -8.14 6.70 23.76
C TYR A 224 -7.17 5.57 24.21
N GLY A 225 -5.88 5.65 23.85
CA GLY A 225 -4.82 4.70 24.20
C GLY A 225 -3.97 5.12 25.41
N GLN A 226 -4.23 6.29 26.00
CA GLN A 226 -3.65 6.67 27.31
C GLN A 226 -4.32 5.95 28.51
N SER A 227 -5.14 4.92 28.29
CA SER A 227 -5.58 4.00 29.35
C SER A 227 -4.98 2.60 29.24
N HIS A 228 -4.02 2.36 28.35
CA HIS A 228 -3.10 1.21 28.46
C HIS A 228 -1.69 1.73 28.18
N GLY A 229 -0.89 1.77 29.26
CA GLY A 229 0.45 2.34 29.32
C GLY A 229 1.39 1.78 28.25
N GLU A 230 2.49 2.46 27.93
CA GLU A 230 3.63 2.48 28.85
C GLU A 230 3.71 1.20 29.67
N ASP A 231 3.93 0.08 28.99
CA ASP A 231 4.62 -1.06 29.57
C ASP A 231 5.82 -1.37 28.67
N PRO A 232 7.07 -1.16 29.14
CA PRO A 232 8.24 -1.49 28.36
C PRO A 232 8.26 -2.99 28.13
N LEU A 233 8.47 -3.39 26.87
CA LEU A 233 8.82 -4.73 26.40
C LEU A 233 9.09 -5.72 27.56
N ASP A 234 8.04 -6.45 27.94
CA ASP A 234 8.16 -7.54 28.90
C ASP A 234 9.02 -8.65 28.26
N GLU A 235 10.31 -8.63 28.61
CA GLU A 235 11.31 -9.63 28.24
C GLU A 235 10.98 -11.04 28.77
N SER A 236 9.93 -11.21 29.59
CA SER A 236 9.54 -12.51 30.16
C SER A 236 8.92 -13.50 29.16
N VAL A 237 8.51 -13.06 27.96
CA VAL A 237 7.93 -13.96 26.94
C VAL A 237 9.01 -14.73 26.15
N LEU A 238 10.28 -14.33 26.23
CA LEU A 238 11.39 -15.01 25.54
C LEU A 238 12.01 -16.19 26.32
N GLU A 239 11.57 -16.46 27.56
CA GLU A 239 12.19 -17.50 28.40
C GLU A 239 11.50 -18.88 28.38
N TYR A 240 10.39 -19.06 27.63
CA TYR A 240 9.65 -20.34 27.57
C TYR A 240 9.83 -21.11 26.26
N THR A 241 10.88 -20.82 25.48
CA THR A 241 11.26 -21.62 24.30
C THR A 241 12.74 -22.03 24.31
N LEU A 242 13.15 -22.62 25.44
CA LEU A 242 14.31 -23.52 25.52
C LEU A 242 13.88 -24.86 26.11
#